data_AF-A0A6G4ZSN8-F1
#
_entry.id   AF-A0A6G4ZSN8-F1
#
_cell.length_a   1.000
_cell.length_b   1.000
_cell.length_c   1.000
_cell.angle_alpha   90.00
_cell.angle_beta   90.00
_cell.angle_gamma   90.00
#
_symmetry.space_group_name_H-M   'P 1'
#
loop_
_entity.id
_entity.type
_entity.pdbx_description
1 polymer ?
#
loop_
_entity_poly.entity_id
_entity_poly.type
_entity_poly.pdbx_seq_one_letter_code
_entity_poly.pdbx_strand_id
1 'polypeptide(L)' 'SGDYIEDFYVLTFCKGFIISNSSFGWWAAWLSTFPDKKVIVPTPWFALPYKDKKICKDRFPKGWIKIKLK' A
#
# COMPACT_ATOMS: atom_id res chain seq x y z
N SER A 1 -25.65 2.19 1.07
CA SER A 1 -24.77 2.48 -0.07
C SER A 1 -23.50 3.09 0.47
N GLY A 2 -22.47 2.29 0.74
CA GLY A 2 -21.17 2.83 1.14
C GLY A 2 -20.45 3.27 -0.13
N ASP A 3 -20.17 4.56 -0.27
CA ASP A 3 -19.42 5.07 -1.40
C ASP A 3 -17.94 4.79 -1.16
N TYR A 4 -17.36 3.88 -1.93
CA TYR A 4 -15.95 3.50 -1.85
C TYR A 4 -15.01 4.70 -2.10
N ILE A 5 -15.51 5.78 -2.72
CA ILE A 5 -14.78 7.04 -2.87
C ILE A 5 -14.66 7.75 -1.52
N GLU A 6 -15.74 7.79 -0.73
CA GLU A 6 -15.74 8.39 0.62
C GLU A 6 -14.80 7.61 1.54
N ASP A 7 -14.89 6.27 1.53
CA ASP A 7 -13.98 5.40 2.29
C ASP A 7 -12.52 5.64 1.89
N PHE A 8 -12.24 5.69 0.59
CA PHE A 8 -10.89 5.97 0.08
C PHE A 8 -10.39 7.34 0.53
N TYR A 9 -11.24 8.38 0.44
CA TYR A 9 -10.90 9.73 0.84
C TYR A 9 -10.54 9.79 2.33
N VAL A 10 -11.36 9.18 3.19
CA VAL A 10 -11.09 9.09 4.64
C VAL A 10 -9.76 8.39 4.92
N LEU A 11 -9.45 7.29 4.22
CA LEU A 11 -8.18 6.59 4.39
C LEU A 11 -6.96 7.48 4.12
N THR A 12 -7.04 8.45 3.20
CA THR A 12 -5.91 9.35 2.92
C THR A 12 -5.49 10.20 4.13
N PHE A 13 -6.39 10.43 5.10
CA PHE A 13 -6.09 11.20 6.32
C PHE A 13 -5.47 10.37 7.45
N CYS A 14 -5.31 9.05 7.27
CA CYS A 14 -4.69 8.20 8.28
C CYS A 14 -3.18 8.50 8.45
N LYS A 15 -2.68 8.33 9.68
CA LYS A 15 -1.24 8.46 10.02
C LYS A 15 -0.46 7.16 9.86
N GLY A 16 -1.16 6.05 9.65
CA GLY A 16 -0.57 4.72 9.56
C GLY A 16 -1.43 3.82 8.68
N PHE A 17 -0.76 2.91 7.96
CA PHE A 17 -1.37 2.07 6.94
C PHE A 17 -0.81 0.65 7.08
N ILE A 18 -1.70 -0.32 7.26
CA ILE A 18 -1.40 -1.75 7.07
C ILE A 18 -2.27 -2.17 5.89
N ILE A 19 -1.65 -2.40 4.74
CA ILE A 19 -2.39 -2.64 3.49
C ILE A 19 -2.15 -4.05 2.99
N SER A 20 -3.12 -4.60 2.28
CA SER A 20 -2.94 -5.83 1.50
C SER A 20 -2.19 -5.53 0.19
N ASN A 21 -1.92 -6.56 -0.62
CA ASN A 21 -1.43 -6.43 -2.00
C ASN A 21 -2.50 -5.88 -2.96
N SER A 22 -3.15 -4.78 -2.57
CA SER A 22 -4.26 -4.14 -3.29
C SER A 22 -3.88 -2.72 -3.68
N SER A 23 -4.25 -2.32 -4.89
CA SER A 23 -4.06 -0.94 -5.37
C SER A 23 -4.87 0.06 -4.56
N PHE A 24 -6.01 -0.34 -3.98
CA PHE A 24 -6.87 0.56 -3.20
C PHE A 24 -6.15 1.10 -1.96
N GLY A 25 -5.66 0.21 -1.09
CA GLY A 25 -4.87 0.62 0.08
C GLY A 25 -3.54 1.28 -0.29
N TRP A 26 -2.91 0.83 -1.40
CA TRP A 26 -1.66 1.41 -1.89
C TRP A 26 -1.82 2.88 -2.25
N TRP A 27 -2.85 3.23 -3.03
CA TRP A 27 -3.10 4.61 -3.44
C TRP A 27 -3.52 5.49 -2.27
N ALA A 28 -4.32 4.98 -1.33
CA ALA A 28 -4.69 5.74 -0.14
C ALA A 28 -3.45 6.09 0.71
N ALA A 29 -2.55 5.12 0.93
CA ALA A 29 -1.29 5.32 1.66
C ALA A 29 -0.33 6.25 0.91
N TRP A 30 -0.28 6.16 -0.42
CA TRP A 30 0.56 7.01 -1.25
C TRP A 30 0.11 8.47 -1.20
N LEU A 31 -1.20 8.72 -1.38
CA LEU A 31 -1.81 10.05 -1.39
C LEU A 31 -1.87 10.72 -0.02
N SER A 32 -1.74 9.97 1.08
CA SER A 32 -1.73 10.55 2.42
C SER A 32 -0.67 11.64 2.57
N THR A 33 -1.07 12.81 3.08
CA THR A 33 -0.20 13.98 3.22
C THR A 33 0.58 13.99 4.53
N PHE A 34 0.39 13.00 5.41
CA PHE A 34 1.07 12.93 6.70
C PHE A 34 2.56 12.59 6.49
N PRO A 35 3.50 13.48 6.84
CA PRO A 35 4.92 13.32 6.48
C PRO A 35 5.56 12.11 7.15
N ASP A 36 5.18 11.82 8.39
CA ASP A 36 5.71 10.71 9.19
C ASP A 36 4.83 9.45 9.14
N LYS A 37 4.03 9.29 8.07
CA LYS A 37 3.16 8.13 7.93
C LYS A 37 3.95 6.82 7.92
N LYS A 38 3.47 5.83 8.66
CA LYS A 38 4.03 4.47 8.65
C LYS A 38 3.20 3.59 7.74
N VAL A 39 3.79 3.04 6.69
CA VAL A 39 3.11 2.15 5.75
C VAL A 39 3.75 0.76 5.79
N ILE A 40 2.93 -0.25 6.08
CA ILE A 40 3.31 -1.65 6.16
C ILE A 40 2.64 -2.39 5.01
N VAL A 41 3.45 -3.10 4.21
CA VAL A 41 3.00 -3.87 3.04
C VAL A 41 3.49 -5.31 3.11
N PRO A 42 2.66 -6.30 2.76
CA PRO A 42 3.10 -7.67 2.63
C PRO A 42 3.94 -7.86 1.36
N THR A 43 4.77 -8.90 1.40
CA THR A 43 5.58 -9.35 0.27
C THR A 43 5.51 -10.88 0.16
N PRO A 44 5.53 -11.43 -1.07
CA PRO A 44 5.67 -10.73 -2.34
C PRO A 44 4.39 -9.97 -2.73
N TRP A 45 4.52 -8.84 -3.43
CA TRP A 45 3.36 -8.05 -3.87
C TRP A 45 2.56 -8.78 -4.96
N PHE A 46 3.28 -9.43 -5.89
CA PHE A 46 2.68 -10.31 -6.87
C PHE A 46 2.97 -11.77 -6.54
N ALA A 47 1.96 -12.61 -6.70
CA ALA A 47 2.09 -14.05 -6.68
C ALA A 47 2.56 -14.58 -8.05
N LEU A 48 2.92 -15.86 -8.10
CA LEU A 48 3.16 -16.54 -9.37
C LEU A 48 1.90 -16.51 -10.25
N PRO A 49 2.03 -16.38 -11.58
CA PRO A 49 3.28 -16.32 -12.35
C PRO A 49 3.94 -14.93 -12.39
N TYR A 50 3.30 -13.89 -11.86
CA TYR A 50 3.72 -12.48 -11.97
C TYR A 50 4.80 -12.05 -10.96
N LYS A 51 5.59 -12.99 -10.43
CA LYS A 51 6.62 -12.74 -9.39
C LYS A 51 7.89 -12.08 -9.93
N ASP A 52 7.87 -11.56 -11.17
CA ASP A 52 9.03 -10.92 -11.76
C ASP A 52 9.47 -9.72 -10.90
N LYS A 53 10.70 -9.81 -10.37
CA LYS A 53 11.31 -8.79 -9.53
C LYS A 53 11.46 -7.45 -10.26
N LYS A 54 11.54 -7.45 -11.59
CA LYS A 54 11.62 -6.22 -12.39
C LYS A 54 10.35 -5.38 -12.27
N ILE A 55 9.17 -6.00 -12.20
CA ILE A 55 7.88 -5.29 -12.13
C ILE A 55 7.65 -4.65 -10.74
N CYS A 56 8.33 -5.15 -9.71
CA CYS A 56 8.14 -4.70 -8.32
C CYS A 56 9.21 -3.73 -7.81
N LYS A 57 10.20 -3.35 -8.63
CA LYS A 57 11.41 -2.65 -8.15
C LYS A 57 11.09 -1.28 -7.54
N ASP A 58 10.23 -0.49 -8.18
CA ASP A 58 10.00 0.92 -7.84
C ASP A 58 8.58 1.19 -7.28
N ARG A 59 7.89 0.14 -6.85
CA ARG A 59 6.48 0.24 -6.39
C ARG A 59 6.31 0.88 -5.02
N PHE A 60 7.34 0.86 -4.18
CA PHE A 60 7.20 1.31 -2.79
C PHE A 60 8.09 2.52 -2.56
N PRO A 61 7.52 3.67 -2.16
CA PRO A 61 8.31 4.81 -1.70
C PRO A 61 9.32 4.40 -0.62
N LYS A 62 10.42 5.16 -0.52
CA LYS A 62 11.39 4.97 0.55
C LYS A 62 10.68 5.10 1.91
N GLY A 63 11.05 4.25 2.87
CA GLY A 63 10.48 4.24 4.21
C GLY A 63 9.29 3.29 4.42
N TRP A 64 8.71 2.73 3.35
CA TRP A 64 7.66 1.72 3.50
C TRP A 64 8.23 0.39 4.02
N ILE A 65 7.59 -0.16 5.04
CA ILE A 65 8.01 -1.37 5.74
C ILE A 65 7.43 -2.59 5.03
N LYS A 66 8.29 -3.49 4.57
CA LYS A 66 7.91 -4.70 3.84
C LYS A 66 7.96 -5.90 4.78
N ILE A 67 6.83 -6.56 4.99
CA ILE A 67 6.73 -7.80 5.77
C ILE A 67 6.71 -8.99 4.81
N LYS A 68 7.58 -9.96 5.01
CA LYS A 68 7.57 -11.21 4.25
C LYS A 68 6.54 -12.15 4.87
N LEU A 69 5.52 -12.51 4.09
CA LEU A 69 4.58 -13.55 4.49
C LEU A 69 5.28 -14.92 4.38
N LYS A 70 5.05 -15.78 5.38
CA LYS A 70 5.59 -17.14 5.41
C LYS A 70 4.85 -18.04 4.45
#